data_AF-A0A352A623-F1
#
_entry.id   AF-A0A352A623-F1
#
_cell.length_a   1.000
_cell.length_b   1.000
_cell.length_c   1.000
_cell.angle_alpha   90.00
_cell.angle_beta   90.00
_cell.angle_gamma   90.00
#
_symmetry.space_group_name_H-M   'P 1'
#
loop_
_entity.id
_entity.type
_entity.pdbx_description
1 polymer ?
#
loop_
_entity_poly.entity_id
_entity_poly.type
_entity_poly.pdbx_seq_one_letter_code
_entity_poly.pdbx_strand_id
1 'polypeptide(L)'
;MQFGFILALIISLLIAIFAIQNGSVVTIDLFFASFQVSQAIVIIISTVVGAIVAAILGSIRQFKHFSITKELKNKIKLIESENVDMHKSVSSYENEIQILTDERNEMKLELTKLKEEYDKKCKETEESIINKTEINDTDYAYLEENNEKGQAES
;
A
#
# COMPACT_ATOMS: atom_id res chain seq x y z
N MET A 1 19.11 26.15 30.52
CA MET A 1 19.32 27.61 30.49
C MET A 1 20.51 28.03 31.36
N GLN A 2 20.52 27.77 32.68
CA GLN A 2 21.59 28.25 33.58
C GLN A 2 22.97 27.61 33.37
N PHE A 3 23.04 26.33 33.01
CA PHE A 3 24.31 25.65 32.73
C PHE A 3 25.10 26.29 31.57
N GLY A 4 24.40 26.69 30.51
CA GLY A 4 25.03 27.40 29.38
C GLY A 4 25.58 28.77 29.79
N PHE A 5 24.89 29.49 30.67
CA PHE A 5 25.35 30.77 31.20
C PHE A 5 26.60 30.60 32.08
N ILE A 6 26.61 29.62 32.98
CA ILE A 6 27.79 29.30 33.80
C ILE A 6 28.98 28.91 32.93
N LEU A 7 28.76 28.10 31.89
CA LEU A 7 29.81 27.67 30.99
C LEU A 7 30.36 28.84 30.16
N ALA A 8 29.50 29.75 29.71
CA ALA A 8 29.90 30.96 29.01
C ALA A 8 30.77 31.86 29.90
N LEU A 9 30.45 32.00 31.19
CA LEU A 9 31.29 32.75 32.14
C LEU A 9 32.66 32.12 32.34
N ILE A 10 32.73 30.79 32.47
CA ILE A 10 34.01 30.06 32.59
C ILE A 10 34.85 30.28 31.32
N ILE A 11 34.26 30.12 30.13
CA ILE A 11 34.95 30.34 28.86
C ILE A 11 35.42 31.80 28.73
N SER A 12 34.58 32.76 29.09
CA SER A 12 34.95 34.18 29.07
C SER A 12 36.13 34.47 29.99
N LEU A 13 36.19 33.85 31.16
CA LEU A 13 37.32 33.99 32.08
C LEU A 13 38.60 33.40 31.48
N LEU A 14 38.52 32.24 30.84
CA LEU A 14 39.66 31.62 30.14
C LEU A 14 40.17 32.51 28.99
N ILE A 15 39.27 33.12 28.22
CA ILE A 15 39.63 34.06 27.14
C ILE A 15 40.34 35.29 27.72
N ALA A 16 39.87 35.84 28.84
CA ALA A 16 40.51 36.98 29.50
C ALA A 16 41.92 36.63 30.00
N ILE A 17 42.09 35.48 30.64
CA ILE A 17 43.41 34.98 31.09
C ILE A 17 44.34 34.80 29.89
N PHE A 18 43.84 34.20 28.80
CA PHE A 18 44.59 34.01 27.57
C PHE A 18 45.05 35.33 26.95
N ALA A 19 44.18 36.35 26.95
CA ALA A 19 44.49 37.68 26.45
C ALA A 19 45.57 38.38 27.27
N ILE A 20 45.55 38.23 28.60
CA ILE A 20 46.58 38.78 29.49
C ILE A 20 47.93 38.09 29.25
N GLN A 21 47.95 36.75 29.17
CA GLN A 21 49.19 35.99 28.98
C GLN A 21 49.83 36.22 27.60
N ASN A 22 49.01 36.47 26.58
CA ASN A 22 49.45 36.69 25.20
C ASN A 22 49.24 38.14 24.76
N GLY A 23 49.29 39.07 25.73
CA GLY A 23 49.11 40.51 25.50
C GLY A 23 50.33 41.18 24.86
N SER A 24 51.46 40.49 24.81
CA SER A 24 52.70 40.97 24.18
C SER A 24 52.46 41.39 22.74
N VAL A 25 52.94 42.58 22.41
CA VAL A 25 52.85 43.15 21.07
C VAL A 25 53.88 42.48 20.18
N VAL A 26 53.41 41.96 19.05
CA VAL A 26 54.24 41.35 18.01
C VAL A 26 54.05 42.13 16.70
N THR A 27 55.12 42.26 15.94
CA THR A 27 55.05 42.81 14.58
C THR A 27 54.61 41.71 13.63
N ILE A 28 53.55 41.98 12.87
CA ILE A 28 53.07 41.10 11.81
C ILE A 28 53.26 41.81 10.49
N ASP A 29 54.11 41.22 9.65
CA ASP A 29 54.27 41.61 8.27
C ASP A 29 53.24 40.86 7.43
N LEU A 30 52.17 41.55 7.05
CA LEU A 30 51.30 41.12 5.95
C LEU A 30 51.93 41.56 4.63
N PHE A 31 51.60 40.85 3.54
CA PHE A 31 52.18 40.99 2.18
C PHE A 31 52.67 42.39 1.78
N PHE A 32 51.94 43.45 2.14
CA PHE A 32 52.29 44.85 1.84
C PHE A 32 52.21 45.81 3.04
N ALA A 33 52.01 45.31 4.27
CA ALA A 33 51.81 46.16 5.44
C ALA A 33 52.23 45.48 6.74
N SER A 34 52.95 46.22 7.59
CA SER A 34 53.39 45.77 8.91
C SER A 34 52.52 46.37 10.00
N PHE A 35 52.02 45.55 10.93
CA PHE A 35 51.20 45.99 12.04
C PHE A 35 51.78 45.52 13.37
N GLN A 36 51.67 46.36 14.40
CA GLN A 36 52.01 45.99 15.77
C GLN A 36 50.71 45.72 16.51
N VAL A 37 50.48 44.46 16.84
CA VAL A 37 49.25 43.99 17.51
C VAL A 37 49.60 42.94 18.55
N SER A 38 48.74 42.77 19.56
CA SER A 38 48.95 41.70 20.54
C SER A 38 48.71 40.33 19.92
N GLN A 39 49.49 39.34 20.35
CA GLN A 39 49.37 37.96 19.86
C GLN A 39 47.95 37.39 20.10
N ALA A 40 47.31 37.75 21.22
CA ALA A 40 45.94 37.35 21.52
C ALA A 40 44.93 37.81 20.46
N ILE A 41 45.02 39.05 19.99
CA ILE A 41 44.11 39.60 18.96
C ILE A 41 44.25 38.81 17.65
N VAL A 42 45.49 38.48 17.29
CA VAL A 42 45.82 37.77 16.06
C VAL A 42 45.21 36.38 16.05
N ILE A 43 45.32 35.67 17.17
CA ILE A 43 44.74 34.33 17.33
C ILE A 43 43.22 34.39 17.23
N ILE A 44 42.57 35.33 17.94
CA ILE A 44 41.11 35.49 17.89
C ILE A 44 40.63 35.73 16.45
N ILE A 45 41.24 36.69 15.74
CA ILE A 45 40.85 37.01 14.36
C ILE A 45 41.06 35.80 13.45
N SER A 46 42.20 35.12 13.57
CA SER A 46 42.51 33.94 12.75
C SER A 46 41.54 32.79 13.01
N THR A 47 41.18 32.54 14.27
CA THR A 47 40.18 31.52 14.64
C THR A 47 38.80 31.87 14.09
N VAL A 48 38.37 33.13 14.19
CA VAL A 48 37.08 33.57 13.64
C VAL A 48 37.05 33.39 12.13
N VAL A 49 38.10 33.80 11.42
CA VAL A 49 38.22 33.60 9.97
C VAL A 49 38.18 32.11 9.62
N GLY A 50 38.92 31.28 10.35
CA GLY A 50 38.89 29.82 10.18
C GLY A 50 37.50 29.21 10.39
N ALA A 51 36.77 29.66 11.41
CA ALA A 51 35.40 29.21 11.68
C ALA A 51 34.43 29.63 10.55
N ILE A 52 34.56 30.85 10.02
CA ILE A 52 33.76 31.32 8.88
C ILE A 52 34.02 30.46 7.64
N VAL A 53 35.29 30.21 7.32
CA VAL A 53 35.66 29.35 6.17
C VAL A 53 35.09 27.94 6.35
N ALA A 54 35.24 27.36 7.54
CA ALA A 54 34.69 26.04 7.84
C ALA A 54 33.15 26.02 7.74
N ALA A 55 32.47 27.08 8.18
CA ALA A 55 31.01 27.20 8.07
C ALA A 55 30.55 27.29 6.60
N ILE A 56 31.26 28.05 5.76
CA ILE A 56 30.99 28.14 4.32
C ILE A 56 31.19 26.78 3.65
N LEU A 57 32.34 26.13 3.88
CA LEU A 57 32.62 24.79 3.33
C LEU A 57 31.63 23.74 3.82
N GLY A 58 31.25 23.78 5.10
CA GLY A 58 30.24 22.91 5.68
C GLY A 58 28.85 23.14 5.09
N SER A 59 28.49 24.39 4.78
CA SER A 59 27.20 24.74 4.18
C SER A 59 27.06 24.20 2.76
N ILE A 60 28.12 24.22 1.96
CA ILE A 60 28.12 23.65 0.59
C ILE A 60 27.70 22.16 0.60
N ARG A 61 28.17 21.39 1.60
CA ARG A 61 27.77 19.99 1.76
C ARG A 61 26.28 19.83 2.06
N GLN A 62 25.70 20.75 2.83
CA GLN A 62 24.28 20.70 3.20
C GLN A 62 23.33 20.97 2.01
N PHE A 63 23.75 21.79 1.03
CA PHE A 63 22.93 22.03 -0.17
C PHE A 63 22.64 20.77 -0.97
N LYS A 64 23.61 19.85 -1.09
CA LYS A 64 23.40 18.56 -1.76
C LYS A 64 22.36 17.71 -1.04
N HIS A 65 22.41 17.69 0.29
CA HIS A 65 21.44 16.96 1.11
C HIS A 65 20.02 17.51 0.97
N PHE A 66 19.86 18.83 0.86
CA PHE A 66 18.55 19.45 0.63
C PHE A 66 17.87 18.97 -0.66
N SER A 67 18.63 18.88 -1.76
CA SER A 67 18.10 18.38 -3.04
C SER A 67 17.70 16.90 -2.96
N ILE A 68 18.52 16.07 -2.33
CA ILE A 68 18.24 14.64 -2.13
C ILE A 68 17.00 14.45 -1.24
N THR A 69 16.87 15.23 -0.16
CA THR A 69 15.69 15.17 0.71
C THR A 69 14.43 15.57 -0.04
N LYS A 70 14.48 16.57 -0.91
CA LYS A 70 13.34 16.96 -1.76
C LYS A 70 12.96 15.85 -2.73
N GLU A 71 13.94 15.22 -3.38
CA GLU A 71 13.71 14.11 -4.31
C GLU A 71 13.10 12.90 -3.58
N LEU A 72 13.63 12.53 -2.40
CA LEU A 72 13.08 11.45 -1.58
C LEU A 72 11.64 11.73 -1.17
N LYS A 73 11.32 12.95 -0.74
CA LYS A 73 9.95 13.34 -0.39
C LYS A 73 9.00 13.22 -1.59
N ASN A 74 9.44 13.63 -2.77
CA ASN A 74 8.64 13.48 -3.99
C ASN A 74 8.40 12.01 -4.34
N LYS A 75 9.42 11.15 -4.22
CA LYS A 75 9.28 9.70 -4.43
C LYS A 75 8.31 9.06 -3.46
N ILE A 76 8.37 9.43 -2.17
CA ILE A 76 7.42 8.96 -1.16
C ILE A 76 5.99 9.34 -1.56
N LYS A 77 5.77 10.60 -1.94
CA LYS A 77 4.44 11.07 -2.34
C LYS A 77 3.91 10.34 -3.58
N LEU A 78 4.78 10.05 -4.56
CA LEU A 78 4.40 9.29 -5.75
C LEU A 78 4.00 7.87 -5.38
N ILE A 79 4.84 7.17 -4.61
CA ILE A 79 4.57 5.79 -4.17
C ILE A 79 3.28 5.72 -3.35
N GLU A 80 3.03 6.70 -2.47
CA GLU A 80 1.81 6.77 -1.67
C GLU A 80 0.57 6.96 -2.54
N SER A 81 0.64 7.82 -3.58
CA SER A 81 -0.44 7.98 -4.55
C SER A 81 -0.71 6.69 -5.33
N GLU A 82 0.34 6.05 -5.84
CA GLU A 82 0.22 4.77 -6.57
C GLU A 82 -0.39 3.68 -5.67
N ASN A 83 -0.05 3.67 -4.38
CA ASN A 83 -0.62 2.73 -3.42
C ASN A 83 -2.13 2.94 -3.23
N VAL A 84 -2.56 4.20 -3.11
CA VAL A 84 -3.98 4.55 -3.00
C VAL A 84 -4.74 4.13 -4.26
N ASP A 85 -4.18 4.39 -5.44
CA ASP A 85 -4.80 4.00 -6.71
C ASP A 85 -4.89 2.47 -6.87
N MET A 86 -3.84 1.76 -6.44
CA MET A 86 -3.81 0.30 -6.43
C MET A 86 -4.88 -0.26 -5.48
N HIS A 87 -4.96 0.26 -4.24
CA HIS A 87 -5.98 -0.15 -3.28
C HIS A 87 -7.40 0.08 -3.78
N LYS A 88 -7.65 1.20 -4.46
CA LYS A 88 -8.95 1.50 -5.08
C LYS A 88 -9.30 0.48 -6.17
N SER A 89 -8.32 0.11 -6.99
CA SER A 89 -8.50 -0.88 -8.05
C SER A 89 -8.80 -2.26 -7.47
N VAL A 90 -8.06 -2.68 -6.44
CA VAL A 90 -8.31 -3.93 -5.70
C VAL A 90 -9.73 -3.96 -5.14
N SER A 91 -10.16 -2.91 -4.45
CA SER A 91 -11.52 -2.83 -3.91
C SER A 91 -12.60 -2.89 -4.99
N SER A 92 -12.36 -2.29 -6.17
CA SER A 92 -13.27 -2.39 -7.31
C SER A 92 -13.38 -3.83 -7.82
N TYR A 93 -12.25 -4.53 -7.99
CA TYR A 93 -12.25 -5.92 -8.43
C TYR A 93 -12.86 -6.87 -7.40
N GLU A 94 -12.66 -6.62 -6.10
CA GLU A 94 -13.30 -7.39 -5.02
C GLU A 94 -14.83 -7.28 -5.10
N ASN A 95 -15.36 -6.07 -5.31
CA ASN A 95 -16.81 -5.86 -5.50
C ASN A 95 -17.32 -6.58 -6.75
N GLU A 96 -16.60 -6.51 -7.86
CA GLU A 96 -16.98 -7.19 -9.11
C GLU A 96 -17.00 -8.72 -8.94
N ILE A 97 -15.98 -9.30 -8.28
CA ILE A 97 -15.93 -10.73 -7.95
C ILE A 97 -17.11 -11.13 -7.07
N GLN A 98 -17.50 -10.28 -6.12
CA GLN A 98 -18.65 -10.56 -5.25
C GLN A 98 -19.96 -10.59 -6.04
N ILE A 99 -20.20 -9.58 -6.89
CA ILE A 99 -21.39 -9.53 -7.76
C ILE A 99 -21.46 -10.77 -8.66
N LEU A 100 -20.37 -11.09 -9.36
CA LEU A 100 -20.31 -12.28 -10.24
C LEU A 100 -20.52 -13.59 -9.46
N THR A 101 -20.05 -13.64 -8.21
CA THR A 101 -20.24 -14.81 -7.34
C THR A 101 -21.70 -14.99 -6.97
N ASP A 102 -22.40 -13.90 -6.67
CA ASP A 102 -23.82 -13.90 -6.34
C ASP A 102 -24.67 -14.31 -7.55
N GLU A 103 -24.41 -13.71 -8.71
CA GLU A 103 -25.07 -14.07 -9.99
C GLU A 103 -24.86 -15.56 -10.32
N ARG A 104 -23.63 -16.07 -10.16
CA ARG A 104 -23.31 -17.49 -10.37
C ARG A 104 -24.07 -18.40 -9.40
N ASN A 105 -24.26 -17.98 -8.16
CA ASN A 105 -25.02 -18.74 -7.17
C ASN A 105 -26.52 -18.78 -7.52
N GLU A 106 -27.09 -17.65 -7.93
CA GLU A 106 -28.48 -17.54 -8.38
C GLU A 106 -28.74 -18.42 -9.61
N MET A 107 -27.91 -18.28 -10.65
CA MET A 107 -28.03 -19.08 -11.87
C MET A 107 -27.86 -20.59 -11.59
N LYS A 108 -26.98 -20.96 -10.65
CA LYS A 108 -26.82 -22.36 -10.23
C LYS A 108 -28.07 -22.89 -9.53
N LEU A 109 -28.73 -22.07 -8.72
CA LEU A 109 -30.00 -22.44 -8.07
C LEU A 109 -31.10 -22.65 -9.11
N GLU A 110 -31.22 -21.75 -10.09
CA GLU A 110 -32.17 -21.88 -11.19
C GLU A 110 -31.93 -23.15 -12.01
N LEU A 111 -30.69 -23.43 -12.39
CA LEU A 111 -30.31 -24.66 -13.08
C LEU A 111 -30.68 -25.92 -12.30
N THR A 112 -30.56 -25.88 -10.97
CA THR A 112 -30.90 -27.01 -10.11
C THR A 112 -32.41 -27.25 -10.10
N LYS A 113 -33.20 -26.18 -9.91
CA LYS A 113 -34.66 -26.24 -9.96
C LYS A 113 -35.16 -26.74 -11.32
N LEU A 114 -34.61 -26.22 -12.41
CA LEU A 114 -35.00 -26.62 -13.76
C LEU A 114 -34.68 -28.10 -14.03
N LYS A 115 -33.54 -28.58 -13.53
CA LYS A 115 -33.16 -29.99 -13.64
C LYS A 115 -34.11 -30.89 -12.85
N GLU A 116 -34.48 -30.50 -11.62
CA GLU A 116 -35.47 -31.22 -10.81
C GLU A 116 -36.85 -31.26 -11.49
N GLU A 117 -37.29 -30.13 -12.08
CA GLU A 117 -38.54 -30.07 -12.84
C GLU A 117 -38.51 -30.97 -14.08
N TYR A 118 -37.39 -30.95 -14.82
CA TYR A 118 -37.18 -31.82 -15.97
C TYR A 118 -37.22 -33.30 -15.58
N ASP A 119 -36.48 -33.69 -14.53
CA ASP A 119 -36.43 -35.07 -14.03
C ASP A 119 -37.83 -35.54 -13.56
N LYS A 120 -38.60 -34.66 -12.93
CA LYS A 120 -39.99 -34.95 -12.53
C LYS A 120 -40.89 -35.18 -13.75
N LYS A 121 -40.78 -34.32 -14.76
CA LYS A 121 -41.58 -34.42 -15.99
C LYS A 121 -41.25 -35.68 -16.78
N CYS A 122 -39.98 -36.10 -16.80
CA CYS A 122 -39.57 -37.39 -17.36
C CYS A 122 -40.26 -38.56 -16.65
N LYS A 123 -40.26 -38.58 -15.32
CA LYS A 123 -40.96 -39.62 -14.53
C LYS A 123 -42.47 -39.62 -14.76
N GLU A 124 -43.11 -38.45 -14.77
CA GLU A 124 -44.56 -38.33 -15.04
C GLU A 124 -44.91 -38.81 -16.46
N THR A 125 -44.02 -38.59 -17.44
CA THR A 125 -44.21 -39.05 -18.82
C THR A 125 -43.99 -40.56 -18.93
N GLU A 126 -42.99 -41.11 -18.25
CA GLU A 126 -42.74 -42.56 -18.16
C GLU A 126 -43.94 -43.27 -17.51
N GLU A 127 -44.46 -42.78 -16.38
CA GLU A 127 -45.65 -43.32 -15.71
C GLU A 127 -46.92 -43.22 -16.58
N SER A 128 -47.10 -42.12 -17.32
CA SER A 128 -48.22 -41.97 -18.26
C SER A 128 -48.14 -42.91 -19.46
N ILE A 129 -46.94 -43.28 -19.92
CA ILE A 129 -46.73 -44.23 -21.02
C ILE A 129 -47.00 -45.66 -20.54
N ILE A 130 -46.53 -46.01 -19.33
CA ILE A 130 -46.76 -47.33 -18.71
C ILE A 130 -48.25 -47.58 -18.52
N ASN A 131 -48.98 -46.64 -17.90
CA ASN A 131 -50.42 -46.78 -17.69
C ASN A 131 -51.22 -46.91 -19.00
N LYS A 132 -50.83 -46.21 -20.08
CA LYS A 132 -51.48 -46.34 -21.39
C LYS A 132 -51.23 -47.70 -22.05
N THR A 133 -50.07 -48.30 -21.78
CA THR A 133 -49.72 -49.62 -22.31
C THR A 133 -50.49 -50.71 -21.54
N GLU A 134 -50.57 -50.59 -20.22
CA GLU A 134 -51.36 -51.52 -19.38
C GLU A 134 -52.87 -51.46 -19.67
N ILE A 135 -53.44 -50.27 -19.92
CA ILE A 135 -54.86 -50.14 -20.30
C ILE A 135 -55.14 -50.82 -21.65
N ASN A 136 -54.26 -50.64 -22.64
CA ASN A 136 -54.42 -51.29 -23.94
C ASN A 136 -54.32 -52.82 -23.83
N ASP A 137 -53.34 -53.35 -23.10
CA ASP A 137 -53.18 -54.80 -22.89
C ASP A 137 -54.38 -55.42 -22.14
N THR A 138 -54.96 -54.66 -21.21
CA THR A 138 -56.17 -55.07 -20.48
C THR A 138 -57.39 -55.08 -21.40
N ASP A 139 -57.57 -54.05 -22.26
CA ASP A 139 -58.66 -53.99 -23.24
C ASP A 139 -58.58 -55.14 -24.26
N TYR A 140 -57.38 -55.56 -24.69
CA TYR A 140 -57.20 -56.74 -25.56
C TYR A 140 -57.54 -58.05 -24.85
N ALA A 141 -57.16 -58.22 -23.57
CA ALA A 141 -57.48 -59.41 -22.78
C ALA A 141 -58.99 -59.57 -22.51
N TYR A 142 -59.72 -58.47 -22.25
CA TYR A 142 -61.18 -58.49 -22.12
C TYR A 142 -61.90 -58.83 -23.43
N LEU A 143 -61.35 -58.43 -24.58
CA LEU A 143 -61.91 -58.78 -25.89
C LEU A 143 -61.67 -60.26 -26.23
N GLU A 144 -60.51 -60.83 -25.88
CA GLU A 144 -60.26 -62.26 -26.04
C GLU A 144 -61.18 -63.11 -25.14
N GLU A 145 -61.36 -62.76 -23.87
CA GLU A 145 -62.19 -63.53 -22.93
C GLU A 145 -63.69 -63.54 -23.33
N ASN A 146 -64.19 -62.44 -23.91
CA ASN A 146 -65.57 -62.36 -24.39
C ASN A 146 -65.78 -63.05 -25.74
N ASN A 147 -64.74 -63.16 -26.57
CA ASN A 147 -64.80 -63.89 -27.84
C ASN A 147 -64.79 -65.41 -27.62
N GLU A 148 -64.09 -65.89 -26.58
CA GLU A 148 -64.07 -67.31 -26.19
C GLU A 148 -65.39 -67.77 -25.54
N LYS A 149 -66.01 -66.95 -24.69
CA LYS A 149 -67.31 -67.27 -24.08
C LYS A 149 -68.48 -67.31 -25.09
N GLY A 150 -68.43 -66.49 -26.14
CA GLY A 150 -69.42 -66.52 -27.23
C GLY A 150 -69.37 -67.76 -28.12
N GLN A 151 -68.26 -68.51 -28.12
CA GLN A 151 -68.11 -69.73 -28.93
C GLN A 151 -68.45 -71.02 -28.16
N ALA A 152 -68.63 -70.95 -26.83
CA ALA A 152 -68.96 -72.10 -25.99
C ALA A 152 -70.49 -72.31 -25.77
N GLU A 153 -71.34 -71.38 -26.21
CA GLU A 153 -72.81 -71.41 -26.02
C GLU A 153 -73.61 -71.72 -27.30
N SER A 154 -72.98 -72.13 -28.40
CA SER A 154 -73.65 -72.57 -29.65
C SER A 154 -73.47 -74.06 -29.92
#